data_AF-N9VI13-F1
#
_entry.id   AF-N9VI13-F1
#
_cell.length_a   1.000
_cell.length_b   1.000
_cell.length_c   1.000
_cell.angle_alpha   90.00
_cell.angle_beta   90.00
_cell.angle_gamma   90.00
#
_symmetry.space_group_name_H-M   'P 1'
#
loop_
_entity.id
_entity.type
_entity.pdbx_description
1 polymer ?
#
loop_
_entity_poly.entity_id
_entity_poly.type
_entity_poly.pdbx_seq_one_letter_code
_entity_poly.pdbx_strand_id
1 'polypeptide(L)'
;MSHTTTHPEYNYTVVRQFTVMTIIWGIVGMTVGVLIAAQLIWPALNFDTPWLTYSRLRPLHTNAVIFAFGVSALMATSFYVVQRTCQARLFGGPLASFVFWGWQAIILSAAITLPLGLTGGKEYAELEWPIDIAIAIVWVAYAIVFFGTLMKRTTSHIYVANWFFGAFIITVAVLHIINSMSIPLTLTKSYSMYSGAMDAMVQWWYGHNAVGFLLTAGFLGMMYYFVPKQAGRPVYSYRLSIVHFWALISLYIWAGPHHLHYTALPDWAQSLGMVMSLILFVPSWGGMINGIMTLSGAWHKLRYDPILRFLIVSLSFYGMSTFEGPMMSIKTVNALSHYTDWTIGHVHSGALGWVAMVSIGSVYHLIPNLFGQGRMYSVSLINTHFWLATVGTVLYIVSMWISGVMQGLMWRAVNDDGTLTYSFVEALQASYPFYFVRFLGGCFFVLGMLLMAYNAYRTITAPKGSLEPVAQPA
;
A
#
# COMPACT_ATOMS: atom_id res chain seq x y z
N MET A 1 17.98 -45.83 1.08
CA MET A 1 16.55 -45.48 0.93
C MET A 1 16.48 -44.02 0.49
N SER A 2 16.00 -43.77 -0.73
CA SER A 2 15.76 -42.42 -1.24
C SER A 2 14.67 -41.78 -0.39
N HIS A 3 15.02 -40.82 0.46
CA HIS A 3 14.03 -39.94 1.07
C HIS A 3 13.47 -39.04 -0.03
N THR A 4 12.46 -39.52 -0.75
CA THR A 4 11.57 -38.65 -1.52
C THR A 4 10.95 -37.69 -0.52
N THR A 5 11.50 -36.48 -0.43
CA THR A 5 10.90 -35.36 0.30
C THR A 5 9.55 -35.06 -0.34
N THR A 6 8.49 -35.65 0.20
CA THR A 6 7.12 -35.33 -0.19
C THR A 6 6.86 -33.88 0.21
N HIS A 7 6.98 -32.96 -0.75
CA HIS A 7 6.60 -31.58 -0.52
C HIS A 7 5.10 -31.52 -0.15
N PRO A 8 4.73 -30.82 0.92
CA PRO A 8 3.34 -30.73 1.32
C PRO A 8 2.53 -30.04 0.22
N GLU A 9 1.34 -30.57 -0.04
CA GLU A 9 0.39 -29.95 -0.97
C GLU A 9 -0.07 -28.60 -0.40
N TYR A 10 0.34 -27.51 -1.04
CA TYR A 10 -0.05 -26.16 -0.63
C TYR A 10 -1.50 -25.86 -1.01
N ASN A 11 -2.19 -25.08 -0.18
CA ASN A 11 -3.50 -24.52 -0.52
C ASN A 11 -3.31 -23.28 -1.40
N TYR A 12 -3.48 -23.45 -2.71
CA TYR A 12 -3.44 -22.37 -3.69
C TYR A 12 -4.80 -21.81 -4.08
N THR A 13 -5.91 -22.36 -3.59
CA THR A 13 -7.25 -21.86 -3.92
C THR A 13 -7.43 -20.43 -3.43
N VAL A 14 -7.21 -20.19 -2.13
CA VAL A 14 -7.35 -18.86 -1.53
C VAL A 14 -6.34 -17.85 -2.10
N VAL A 15 -5.13 -18.34 -2.41
CA VAL A 15 -4.07 -17.51 -3.00
C VAL A 15 -4.47 -17.04 -4.40
N ARG A 16 -5.01 -17.94 -5.25
CA ARG A 16 -5.52 -17.59 -6.58
C ARG A 16 -6.66 -16.59 -6.49
N GLN A 17 -7.61 -16.82 -5.57
CA GLN A 17 -8.76 -15.95 -5.36
C GLN A 17 -8.33 -14.52 -5.00
N PHE A 18 -7.48 -14.35 -3.97
CA PHE A 18 -6.95 -13.03 -3.64
C PHE A 18 -6.09 -12.43 -4.75
N THR A 19 -5.27 -13.22 -5.45
CA THR A 19 -4.43 -12.73 -6.55
C THR A 19 -5.28 -12.11 -7.67
N VAL A 20 -6.39 -12.75 -8.04
CA VAL A 20 -7.33 -12.21 -9.04
C VAL A 20 -8.03 -10.96 -8.50
N MET A 21 -8.50 -10.99 -7.25
CA MET A 21 -9.17 -9.85 -6.64
C MET A 21 -8.24 -8.64 -6.43
N THR A 22 -6.94 -8.85 -6.20
CA THR A 22 -5.94 -7.77 -6.20
C THR A 22 -5.97 -7.01 -7.52
N ILE A 23 -6.00 -7.71 -8.66
CA ILE A 23 -6.04 -7.04 -9.97
C ILE A 23 -7.35 -6.28 -10.14
N ILE A 24 -8.47 -6.91 -9.83
CA ILE A 24 -9.81 -6.30 -9.98
C ILE A 24 -9.93 -5.05 -9.11
N TRP A 25 -9.58 -5.15 -7.83
CA TRP A 25 -9.66 -4.01 -6.90
C TRP A 25 -8.63 -2.93 -7.19
N GLY A 26 -7.47 -3.30 -7.73
CA GLY A 26 -6.49 -2.33 -8.24
C GLY A 26 -7.09 -1.49 -9.36
N ILE A 27 -7.75 -2.11 -10.34
CA ILE A 27 -8.42 -1.40 -11.43
C ILE A 27 -9.54 -0.50 -10.88
N VAL A 28 -10.43 -1.05 -10.04
CA VAL A 28 -11.55 -0.29 -9.48
C VAL A 28 -11.05 0.92 -8.67
N GLY A 29 -10.18 0.70 -7.69
CA GLY A 29 -9.71 1.76 -6.81
C GLY A 29 -8.93 2.85 -7.55
N MET A 30 -8.05 2.48 -8.49
CA MET A 30 -7.28 3.45 -9.27
C MET A 30 -8.14 4.18 -10.30
N THR A 31 -9.17 3.54 -10.85
CA THR A 31 -10.14 4.20 -11.75
C THR A 31 -10.97 5.23 -11.00
N VAL A 32 -11.44 4.92 -9.78
CA VAL A 32 -12.09 5.92 -8.90
C VAL A 32 -11.10 7.06 -8.61
N GLY A 33 -9.82 6.76 -8.39
CA GLY A 33 -8.75 7.76 -8.25
C GLY A 33 -8.63 8.71 -9.44
N VAL A 34 -8.67 8.17 -10.66
CA VAL A 34 -8.67 8.97 -11.90
C VAL A 34 -9.94 9.81 -12.01
N LEU A 35 -11.11 9.26 -11.68
CA LEU A 35 -12.37 10.00 -11.69
C LEU A 35 -12.34 11.20 -10.72
N ILE A 36 -11.93 10.99 -9.46
CA ILE A 36 -11.87 12.08 -8.49
C ILE A 36 -10.76 13.08 -8.81
N ALA A 37 -9.66 12.66 -9.46
CA ALA A 37 -8.65 13.56 -9.97
C ALA A 37 -9.21 14.45 -11.11
N ALA A 38 -10.09 13.90 -11.96
CA ALA A 38 -10.79 14.65 -13.00
C ALA A 38 -11.82 15.63 -12.41
N GLN A 39 -12.54 15.24 -11.35
CA GLN A 39 -13.52 16.10 -10.67
C GLN A 39 -12.89 17.37 -10.07
N LEU A 40 -11.61 17.34 -9.69
CA LEU A 40 -10.88 18.51 -9.21
C LEU A 40 -10.56 19.53 -10.32
N ILE A 41 -10.64 19.13 -11.60
CA ILE A 41 -10.43 20.00 -12.76
C ILE A 41 -11.78 20.41 -13.35
N TRP A 42 -12.69 19.44 -13.48
CA TRP A 42 -14.01 19.59 -14.07
C TRP A 42 -15.07 19.21 -13.04
N PRO A 43 -15.49 20.14 -12.16
CA PRO A 43 -16.49 19.87 -11.13
C PRO A 43 -17.84 19.38 -11.68
N ALA A 44 -18.15 19.63 -12.96
CA ALA A 44 -19.33 19.06 -13.63
C ALA A 44 -19.37 17.52 -13.59
N LEU A 45 -18.21 16.86 -13.42
CA LEU A 45 -18.11 15.40 -13.23
C LEU A 45 -18.60 14.92 -11.85
N ASN A 46 -19.12 15.79 -11.00
CA ASN A 46 -19.91 15.40 -9.82
C ASN A 46 -21.37 15.05 -10.18
N PHE A 47 -21.81 15.38 -11.41
CA PHE A 47 -23.12 15.04 -11.99
C PHE A 47 -24.34 15.46 -11.15
N ASP A 48 -24.19 16.48 -10.28
CA ASP A 48 -25.21 16.89 -9.30
C ASP A 48 -25.84 15.72 -8.51
N THR A 49 -25.04 14.67 -8.32
CA THR A 49 -25.50 13.38 -7.78
C THR A 49 -24.73 13.06 -6.50
N PRO A 50 -25.39 12.95 -5.33
CA PRO A 50 -24.71 12.84 -4.04
C PRO A 50 -23.67 11.72 -3.96
N TRP A 51 -23.98 10.53 -4.47
CA TRP A 51 -23.08 9.37 -4.43
C TRP A 51 -21.92 9.41 -5.43
N LEU A 52 -21.91 10.39 -6.36
CA LEU A 52 -20.80 10.62 -7.28
C LEU A 52 -19.95 11.83 -6.89
N THR A 53 -20.25 12.51 -5.79
CA THR A 53 -19.48 13.67 -5.34
C THR A 53 -18.06 13.31 -4.91
N TYR A 54 -17.10 14.22 -5.14
CA TYR A 54 -15.70 14.05 -4.73
C TYR A 54 -15.57 13.69 -3.24
N SER A 55 -16.35 14.32 -2.37
CA SER A 55 -16.30 14.11 -0.92
C SER A 55 -16.69 12.69 -0.50
N ARG A 56 -17.55 12.00 -1.26
CA ARG A 56 -17.95 10.61 -0.98
C ARG A 56 -17.11 9.59 -1.74
N LEU A 57 -16.62 9.94 -2.94
CA LEU A 57 -15.77 9.06 -3.73
C LEU A 57 -14.31 9.06 -3.27
N ARG A 58 -13.81 10.13 -2.62
CA ARG A 58 -12.45 10.16 -2.04
C ARG A 58 -12.24 9.03 -1.02
N PRO A 59 -13.06 8.86 0.04
CA PRO A 59 -12.86 7.77 0.97
C PRO A 59 -13.08 6.40 0.32
N LEU A 60 -13.95 6.29 -0.71
CA LEU A 60 -14.07 5.07 -1.50
C LEU A 60 -12.78 4.75 -2.25
N HIS A 61 -12.16 5.73 -2.92
CA HIS A 61 -10.86 5.57 -3.55
C HIS A 61 -9.83 5.08 -2.54
N THR A 62 -9.69 5.77 -1.41
CA THR A 62 -8.77 5.43 -0.32
C THR A 62 -8.97 3.98 0.15
N ASN A 63 -10.21 3.60 0.48
CA ASN A 63 -10.50 2.25 0.97
C ASN A 63 -10.28 1.19 -0.11
N ALA A 64 -10.65 1.48 -1.36
CA ALA A 64 -10.45 0.57 -2.47
C ALA A 64 -8.96 0.36 -2.78
N VAL A 65 -8.12 1.39 -2.76
CA VAL A 65 -6.69 1.21 -3.06
C VAL A 65 -5.89 0.64 -1.88
N ILE A 66 -6.27 0.93 -0.63
CA ILE A 66 -5.54 0.44 0.54
C ILE A 66 -6.05 -0.94 0.96
N PHE A 67 -7.35 -1.05 1.27
CA PHE A 67 -7.93 -2.25 1.85
C PHE A 67 -8.42 -3.24 0.80
N ALA A 68 -8.93 -2.79 -0.35
CA ALA A 68 -9.31 -3.72 -1.39
C ALA A 68 -8.10 -4.22 -2.19
N PHE A 69 -7.34 -3.33 -2.83
CA PHE A 69 -6.14 -3.67 -3.59
C PHE A 69 -4.99 -4.13 -2.68
N GLY A 70 -4.56 -3.27 -1.74
CA GLY A 70 -3.38 -3.51 -0.91
C GLY A 70 -3.53 -4.73 0.00
N VAL A 71 -4.62 -4.86 0.75
CA VAL A 71 -4.80 -6.03 1.62
C VAL A 71 -5.07 -7.31 0.84
N SER A 72 -5.77 -7.28 -0.30
CA SER A 72 -5.86 -8.48 -1.14
C SER A 72 -4.47 -8.93 -1.61
N ALA A 73 -3.60 -7.98 -1.97
CA ALA A 73 -2.21 -8.29 -2.32
C ALA A 73 -1.44 -8.88 -1.13
N LEU A 74 -1.59 -8.31 0.07
CA LEU A 74 -1.01 -8.83 1.31
C LEU A 74 -1.52 -10.24 1.64
N MET A 75 -2.82 -10.51 1.56
CA MET A 75 -3.39 -11.82 1.85
C MET A 75 -2.97 -12.86 0.79
N ALA A 76 -2.94 -12.51 -0.50
CA ALA A 76 -2.41 -13.39 -1.54
C ALA A 76 -0.94 -13.74 -1.28
N THR A 77 -0.09 -12.73 -1.09
CA THR A 77 1.34 -12.92 -0.94
C THR A 77 1.71 -13.57 0.38
N SER A 78 1.16 -13.14 1.52
CA SER A 78 1.45 -13.73 2.83
C SER A 78 1.06 -15.20 2.89
N PHE A 79 -0.11 -15.59 2.37
CA PHE A 79 -0.53 -16.99 2.31
C PHE A 79 0.33 -17.83 1.36
N TYR A 80 0.82 -17.25 0.27
CA TYR A 80 1.78 -17.93 -0.60
C TYR A 80 3.14 -18.12 0.09
N VAL A 81 3.66 -17.03 0.67
CA VAL A 81 4.99 -16.96 1.25
C VAL A 81 5.09 -17.80 2.52
N VAL A 82 4.14 -17.70 3.45
CA VAL A 82 4.18 -18.43 4.71
C VAL A 82 4.17 -19.94 4.48
N GLN A 83 3.38 -20.42 3.51
CA GLN A 83 3.33 -21.83 3.17
C GLN A 83 4.68 -22.34 2.67
N ARG A 84 5.31 -21.60 1.76
CA ARG A 84 6.56 -22.03 1.11
C ARG A 84 7.78 -21.86 2.00
N THR A 85 7.80 -20.81 2.83
CA THR A 85 8.92 -20.54 3.73
C THR A 85 8.88 -21.44 4.97
N CYS A 86 7.70 -21.86 5.41
CA CYS A 86 7.53 -22.85 6.48
C CYS A 86 7.44 -24.30 5.98
N GLN A 87 7.36 -24.50 4.66
CA GLN A 87 7.09 -25.78 4.01
C GLN A 87 5.91 -26.52 4.67
N ALA A 88 4.78 -25.81 4.80
CA ALA A 88 3.57 -26.34 5.40
C ALA A 88 2.34 -25.83 4.64
N ARG A 89 1.29 -26.65 4.55
CA ARG A 89 -0.02 -26.21 4.05
C ARG A 89 -0.64 -25.20 5.04
N LEU A 90 -1.42 -24.23 4.52
CA LEU A 90 -2.16 -23.29 5.38
C LEU A 90 -2.95 -24.00 6.49
N PHE A 91 -2.86 -23.42 7.68
CA PHE A 91 -3.66 -23.81 8.84
C PHE A 91 -5.14 -23.41 8.68
N GLY A 92 -6.02 -24.04 9.47
CA GLY A 92 -7.42 -23.62 9.60
C GLY A 92 -8.39 -24.11 8.52
N GLY A 93 -7.92 -24.76 7.46
CA GLY A 93 -8.78 -25.39 6.44
C GLY A 93 -9.81 -24.40 5.85
N PRO A 94 -11.14 -24.57 6.10
CA PRO A 94 -12.17 -23.63 5.66
C PRO A 94 -11.99 -22.19 6.16
N LEU A 95 -11.26 -21.97 7.26
CA LEU A 95 -11.02 -20.64 7.82
C LEU A 95 -10.31 -19.72 6.83
N ALA A 96 -9.42 -20.24 5.99
CA ALA A 96 -8.78 -19.45 4.94
C ALA A 96 -9.79 -18.99 3.87
N SER A 97 -10.80 -19.80 3.56
CA SER A 97 -11.90 -19.43 2.66
C SER A 97 -12.82 -18.38 3.29
N PHE A 98 -13.09 -18.50 4.60
CA PHE A 98 -13.82 -17.49 5.36
C PHE A 98 -13.09 -16.13 5.31
N VAL A 99 -11.77 -16.12 5.48
CA VAL A 99 -10.97 -14.88 5.35
C VAL A 99 -11.16 -14.24 3.98
N PHE A 100 -11.13 -15.03 2.90
CA PHE A 100 -11.41 -14.51 1.56
C PHE A 100 -12.80 -13.91 1.45
N TRP A 101 -13.85 -14.70 1.63
CA TRP A 101 -15.22 -14.23 1.41
C TRP A 101 -15.62 -13.11 2.39
N GLY A 102 -15.16 -13.19 3.64
CA GLY A 102 -15.35 -12.13 4.63
C GLY A 102 -14.70 -10.82 4.20
N TRP A 103 -13.46 -10.87 3.70
CA TRP A 103 -12.78 -9.67 3.19
C TRP A 103 -13.48 -9.10 1.96
N GLN A 104 -13.91 -9.95 1.02
CA GLN A 104 -14.68 -9.50 -0.14
C GLN A 104 -16.01 -8.85 0.25
N ALA A 105 -16.71 -9.39 1.26
CA ALA A 105 -17.96 -8.81 1.77
C ALA A 105 -17.73 -7.43 2.43
N ILE A 106 -16.62 -7.25 3.16
CA ILE A 106 -16.22 -5.96 3.74
C ILE A 106 -15.97 -4.93 2.64
N ILE A 107 -15.22 -5.30 1.61
CA ILE A 107 -14.92 -4.39 0.49
C ILE A 107 -16.20 -3.99 -0.25
N LEU A 108 -17.09 -4.96 -0.52
CA LEU A 108 -18.38 -4.67 -1.15
C LEU A 108 -19.25 -3.76 -0.26
N SER A 109 -19.23 -3.97 1.06
CA SER A 109 -19.90 -3.07 2.00
C SER A 109 -19.35 -1.65 1.88
N ALA A 110 -18.02 -1.46 1.84
CA ALA A 110 -17.40 -0.15 1.64
C ALA A 110 -17.80 0.51 0.31
N ALA A 111 -17.87 -0.28 -0.77
CA ALA A 111 -18.30 0.19 -2.09
C ALA A 111 -19.76 0.68 -2.12
N ILE A 112 -20.60 0.19 -1.19
CA ILE A 112 -22.00 0.59 -1.07
C ILE A 112 -22.14 1.74 -0.07
N THR A 113 -21.56 1.62 1.13
CA THR A 113 -21.82 2.54 2.25
C THR A 113 -21.16 3.91 2.08
N LEU A 114 -19.94 3.97 1.53
CA LEU A 114 -19.21 5.23 1.40
C LEU A 114 -19.89 6.18 0.38
N PRO A 115 -20.30 5.75 -0.82
CA PRO A 115 -21.10 6.60 -1.73
C PRO A 115 -22.46 7.02 -1.15
N LEU A 116 -23.06 6.19 -0.29
CA LEU A 116 -24.28 6.57 0.43
C LEU A 116 -24.04 7.66 1.50
N GLY A 117 -22.78 7.98 1.81
CA GLY A 117 -22.40 8.99 2.79
C GLY A 117 -22.33 8.46 4.21
N LEU A 118 -22.35 7.14 4.39
CA LEU A 118 -22.23 6.49 5.70
C LEU A 118 -20.74 6.40 6.05
N THR A 119 -20.28 7.33 6.88
CA THR A 119 -18.88 7.39 7.27
C THR A 119 -18.66 7.90 8.69
N GLY A 120 -17.68 7.30 9.37
CA GLY A 120 -17.13 7.78 10.64
C GLY A 120 -16.29 9.06 10.53
N GLY A 121 -15.91 9.48 9.31
CA GLY A 121 -15.16 10.72 9.07
C GLY A 121 -13.67 10.69 9.46
N LYS A 122 -13.17 9.51 9.87
CA LYS A 122 -11.77 9.27 10.23
C LYS A 122 -11.00 8.70 9.03
N GLU A 123 -9.93 9.36 8.60
CA GLU A 123 -9.16 8.89 7.45
C GLU A 123 -8.65 7.46 7.63
N TYR A 124 -8.79 6.63 6.59
CA TYR A 124 -8.47 5.21 6.58
C TYR A 124 -9.31 4.34 7.53
N ALA A 125 -10.22 4.92 8.31
CA ALA A 125 -11.17 4.25 9.21
C ALA A 125 -12.58 4.82 8.98
N GLU A 126 -12.95 5.00 7.71
CA GLU A 126 -14.17 5.70 7.33
C GLU A 126 -15.42 4.85 7.49
N LEU A 127 -15.30 3.52 7.57
CA LEU A 127 -16.43 2.60 7.63
C LEU A 127 -17.13 2.69 8.99
N GLU A 128 -18.42 2.43 9.01
CA GLU A 128 -19.21 2.49 10.24
C GLU A 128 -19.10 1.20 11.06
N TRP A 129 -19.42 1.30 12.35
CA TRP A 129 -19.10 0.31 13.39
C TRP A 129 -19.47 -1.17 13.09
N PRO A 130 -20.55 -1.53 12.37
CA PRO A 130 -20.81 -2.94 12.08
C PRO A 130 -19.74 -3.53 11.16
N ILE A 131 -19.22 -2.72 10.24
CA ILE A 131 -18.16 -3.12 9.32
C ILE A 131 -16.83 -3.17 10.06
N ASP A 132 -16.57 -2.29 11.03
CA ASP A 132 -15.38 -2.35 11.88
C ASP A 132 -15.32 -3.66 12.69
N ILE A 133 -16.45 -4.10 13.24
CA ILE A 133 -16.54 -5.40 13.92
C ILE A 133 -16.29 -6.54 12.93
N ALA A 134 -16.89 -6.49 11.74
CA ALA A 134 -16.66 -7.51 10.71
C ALA A 134 -15.19 -7.58 10.29
N ILE A 135 -14.51 -6.43 10.13
CA ILE A 135 -13.07 -6.34 9.88
C ILE A 135 -12.30 -7.03 11.00
N ALA A 136 -12.59 -6.72 12.27
CA ALA A 136 -11.89 -7.32 13.39
C ALA A 136 -12.03 -8.86 13.40
N ILE A 137 -13.23 -9.39 13.15
CA ILE A 137 -13.49 -10.84 13.09
C ILE A 137 -12.71 -11.50 11.96
N VAL A 138 -12.77 -10.94 10.75
CA VAL A 138 -12.05 -11.48 9.57
C VAL A 138 -10.54 -11.38 9.77
N TRP A 139 -10.06 -10.31 10.39
CA TRP A 139 -8.64 -10.11 10.67
C TRP A 139 -8.11 -11.07 11.74
N VAL A 140 -8.88 -11.36 12.79
CA VAL A 140 -8.55 -12.39 13.77
C VAL A 140 -8.49 -13.77 13.11
N ALA A 141 -9.45 -14.10 12.24
CA ALA A 141 -9.40 -15.33 11.47
C ALA A 141 -8.13 -15.40 10.58
N TYR A 142 -7.78 -14.30 9.94
CA TYR A 142 -6.56 -14.19 9.15
C TYR A 142 -5.29 -14.41 10.00
N ALA A 143 -5.23 -13.81 11.18
CA ALA A 143 -4.14 -14.01 12.14
C ALA A 143 -4.02 -15.48 12.56
N ILE A 144 -5.13 -16.13 12.89
CA ILE A 144 -5.17 -17.55 13.26
C ILE A 144 -4.63 -18.42 12.11
N VAL A 145 -5.05 -18.16 10.87
CA VAL A 145 -4.54 -18.90 9.70
C VAL A 145 -3.03 -18.69 9.52
N PHE A 146 -2.56 -17.45 9.59
CA PHE A 146 -1.14 -17.13 9.37
C PHE A 146 -0.25 -17.70 10.47
N PHE A 147 -0.52 -17.37 11.74
CA PHE A 147 0.28 -17.84 12.87
C PHE A 147 0.14 -19.34 13.12
N GLY A 148 -1.04 -19.92 12.91
CA GLY A 148 -1.20 -21.37 12.94
C GLY A 148 -0.37 -22.08 11.87
N THR A 149 -0.15 -21.46 10.71
CA THR A 149 0.76 -21.99 9.68
C THR A 149 2.22 -21.90 10.12
N LEU A 150 2.62 -20.79 10.77
CA LEU A 150 3.97 -20.63 11.35
C LEU A 150 4.27 -21.66 12.45
N MET A 151 3.26 -22.02 13.26
CA MET A 151 3.38 -23.03 14.32
C MET A 151 3.61 -24.44 13.76
N LYS A 152 3.10 -24.73 12.56
CA LYS A 152 3.22 -26.02 11.87
C LYS A 152 4.44 -26.12 10.94
N ARG A 153 5.34 -25.15 10.98
CA ARG A 153 6.53 -25.13 10.11
C ARG A 153 7.40 -26.36 10.31
N THR A 154 8.08 -26.79 9.26
CA THR A 154 9.08 -27.87 9.33
C THR A 154 10.48 -27.33 9.64
N THR A 155 10.73 -26.05 9.37
CA THR A 155 12.03 -25.40 9.58
C THR A 155 12.17 -24.88 11.02
N SER A 156 13.37 -24.97 11.61
CA SER A 156 13.62 -24.41 12.95
C SER A 156 13.44 -22.88 12.98
N HIS A 157 14.00 -22.20 11.99
CA HIS A 157 13.95 -20.75 11.85
C HIS A 157 12.70 -20.28 11.09
N ILE A 158 12.21 -19.10 11.47
CA ILE A 158 11.16 -18.37 10.75
C ILE A 158 11.85 -17.36 9.83
N TYR A 159 11.50 -17.39 8.55
CA TYR A 159 12.06 -16.47 7.56
C TYR A 159 11.66 -15.01 7.84
N VAL A 160 12.56 -14.06 7.55
CA VAL A 160 12.40 -12.62 7.87
C VAL A 160 11.13 -12.03 7.25
N ALA A 161 10.74 -12.47 6.04
CA ALA A 161 9.46 -12.04 5.44
C ALA A 161 8.28 -12.28 6.39
N ASN A 162 8.29 -13.38 7.14
CA ASN A 162 7.23 -13.72 8.07
C ASN A 162 7.31 -12.93 9.38
N TRP A 163 8.45 -12.33 9.72
CA TRP A 163 8.55 -11.39 10.84
C TRP A 163 7.77 -10.13 10.51
N PHE A 164 8.01 -9.57 9.31
CA PHE A 164 7.26 -8.45 8.77
C PHE A 164 5.78 -8.75 8.59
N PHE A 165 5.45 -9.93 8.03
CA PHE A 165 4.06 -10.36 7.91
C PHE A 165 3.38 -10.51 9.29
N GLY A 166 4.01 -11.19 10.23
CA GLY A 166 3.46 -11.34 11.58
C GLY A 166 3.28 -10.01 12.31
N ALA A 167 4.26 -9.12 12.20
CA ALA A 167 4.21 -7.82 12.86
C ALA A 167 3.10 -6.91 12.29
N PHE A 168 2.89 -6.89 10.96
CA PHE A 168 1.75 -6.11 10.45
C PHE A 168 0.41 -6.69 10.90
N ILE A 169 0.26 -8.03 10.91
CA ILE A 169 -1.01 -8.66 11.28
C ILE A 169 -1.41 -8.27 12.70
N ILE A 170 -0.46 -8.38 13.64
CA ILE A 170 -0.69 -8.05 15.06
C ILE A 170 -0.96 -6.57 15.21
N THR A 171 -0.06 -5.71 14.71
CA THR A 171 -0.19 -4.27 14.94
C THR A 171 -1.46 -3.73 14.29
N VAL A 172 -1.78 -4.09 13.05
CA VAL A 172 -3.01 -3.62 12.38
C VAL A 172 -4.26 -4.01 13.15
N ALA A 173 -4.31 -5.19 13.78
CA ALA A 173 -5.43 -5.56 14.64
C ALA A 173 -5.56 -4.60 15.83
N VAL A 174 -4.45 -4.29 16.51
CA VAL A 174 -4.43 -3.36 17.65
C VAL A 174 -4.82 -1.95 17.22
N LEU A 175 -4.26 -1.46 16.10
CA LEU A 175 -4.58 -0.16 15.53
C LEU A 175 -6.08 -0.05 15.24
N HIS A 176 -6.63 -1.03 14.54
CA HIS A 176 -8.04 -1.07 14.15
C HIS A 176 -8.96 -1.05 15.36
N ILE A 177 -8.72 -1.92 16.35
CA ILE A 177 -9.57 -2.01 17.55
C ILE A 177 -9.56 -0.70 18.34
N ILE A 178 -8.40 -0.07 18.52
CA ILE A 178 -8.29 1.16 19.31
C ILE A 178 -8.92 2.35 18.56
N ASN A 179 -8.58 2.58 17.29
CA ASN A 179 -9.11 3.75 16.59
C ASN A 179 -10.61 3.67 16.29
N SER A 180 -11.14 2.45 16.14
CA SER A 180 -12.56 2.22 15.81
C SER A 180 -13.46 2.17 17.05
N MET A 181 -12.91 2.38 18.26
CA MET A 181 -13.73 2.51 19.46
C MET A 181 -14.69 3.69 19.28
N SER A 182 -15.98 3.38 19.26
CA SER A 182 -17.05 4.33 19.03
C SER A 182 -18.31 3.91 19.76
N ILE A 183 -19.16 4.88 20.07
CA ILE A 183 -20.48 4.67 20.67
C ILE A 183 -21.49 4.60 19.52
N PRO A 184 -22.13 3.44 19.26
CA PRO A 184 -23.18 3.32 18.24
C PRO A 184 -24.39 4.17 18.59
N LEU A 185 -24.86 4.99 17.66
CA LEU A 185 -26.14 5.70 17.76
C LEU A 185 -27.23 4.95 16.99
N THR A 186 -26.91 4.51 15.77
CA THR A 186 -27.78 3.70 14.90
C THR A 186 -26.95 2.64 14.19
N LEU A 187 -27.58 1.75 13.42
CA LEU A 187 -26.86 0.76 12.62
C LEU A 187 -25.87 1.40 11.63
N THR A 188 -26.15 2.60 11.15
CA THR A 188 -25.35 3.30 10.13
C THR A 188 -24.66 4.54 10.67
N LYS A 189 -24.57 4.69 12.00
CA LYS A 189 -23.92 5.85 12.62
C LYS A 189 -23.37 5.55 14.01
N SER A 190 -22.12 5.89 14.24
CA SER A 190 -21.48 5.99 15.55
C SER A 190 -20.76 7.34 15.74
N TYR A 191 -20.37 7.61 16.99
CA TYR A 191 -19.46 8.71 17.36
C TYR A 191 -18.20 8.14 17.99
N SER A 192 -17.04 8.71 17.66
CA SER A 192 -15.77 8.26 18.24
C SER A 192 -15.81 8.32 19.77
N MET A 193 -15.13 7.36 20.41
CA MET A 193 -14.90 7.35 21.86
C MET A 193 -14.00 8.51 22.32
N TYR A 194 -13.29 9.15 21.39
CA TYR A 194 -12.35 10.23 21.66
C TYR A 194 -12.87 11.56 21.08
N SER A 195 -12.27 12.68 21.52
CA SER A 195 -12.57 14.00 20.94
C SER A 195 -11.32 14.90 20.90
N GLY A 196 -11.35 15.94 20.06
CA GLY A 196 -10.34 16.99 20.04
C GLY A 196 -8.91 16.50 19.77
N ALA A 197 -7.94 17.05 20.49
CA ALA A 197 -6.53 16.69 20.32
C ALA A 197 -6.23 15.21 20.63
N MET A 198 -6.99 14.59 21.55
CA MET A 198 -6.86 13.16 21.83
C MET A 198 -7.32 12.32 20.65
N ASP A 199 -8.47 12.67 20.05
CA ASP A 199 -8.96 11.94 18.87
C ASP A 199 -8.02 12.11 17.68
N ALA A 200 -7.47 13.32 17.48
CA ALA A 200 -6.45 13.57 16.47
C ALA A 200 -5.21 12.70 16.69
N MET A 201 -4.72 12.57 17.92
CA MET A 201 -3.56 11.73 18.25
C MET A 201 -3.86 10.27 17.96
N VAL A 202 -4.97 9.72 18.45
CA VAL A 202 -5.37 8.32 18.18
C VAL A 202 -5.54 8.09 16.68
N GLN A 203 -6.17 9.03 15.99
CA GLN A 203 -6.40 8.99 14.55
C GLN A 203 -5.10 8.92 13.76
N TRP A 204 -4.07 9.71 14.11
CA TRP A 204 -2.82 9.71 13.35
C TRP A 204 -1.77 8.73 13.86
N TRP A 205 -1.87 8.29 15.12
CA TRP A 205 -1.24 7.05 15.55
C TRP A 205 -1.77 5.88 14.71
N TYR A 206 -3.08 5.80 14.50
CA TYR A 206 -3.68 4.81 13.59
C TYR A 206 -3.26 5.03 12.14
N GLY A 207 -3.51 6.21 11.57
CA GLY A 207 -3.33 6.47 10.14
C GLY A 207 -1.88 6.32 9.69
N HIS A 208 -0.93 6.81 10.48
CA HIS A 208 0.48 6.63 10.17
C HIS A 208 0.91 5.16 10.28
N ASN A 209 0.47 4.45 11.31
CA ASN A 209 0.83 3.05 11.47
C ASN A 209 0.03 2.13 10.54
N ALA A 210 -1.10 2.57 9.98
CA ALA A 210 -1.75 1.92 8.86
C ALA A 210 -0.79 1.91 7.67
N VAL A 211 -0.23 3.06 7.28
CA VAL A 211 0.79 3.06 6.21
C VAL A 211 2.11 2.40 6.63
N GLY A 212 2.49 2.45 7.90
CA GLY A 212 3.72 1.85 8.42
C GLY A 212 3.73 0.34 8.53
N PHE A 213 2.60 -0.24 8.93
CA PHE A 213 2.51 -1.69 9.10
C PHE A 213 1.82 -2.33 7.91
N LEU A 214 0.65 -1.81 7.50
CA LEU A 214 -0.05 -2.33 6.33
C LEU A 214 0.76 -2.09 5.05
N LEU A 215 1.12 -0.82 4.76
CA LEU A 215 1.72 -0.42 3.48
C LEU A 215 3.26 -0.46 3.44
N THR A 216 3.92 -0.58 4.59
CA THR A 216 5.38 -0.71 4.66
C THR A 216 5.79 -2.08 5.16
N ALA A 217 5.49 -2.45 6.42
CA ALA A 217 5.94 -3.73 6.97
C ALA A 217 5.42 -4.93 6.15
N GLY A 218 4.12 -5.01 5.87
CA GLY A 218 3.55 -6.09 5.06
C GLY A 218 4.18 -6.20 3.66
N PHE A 219 4.42 -5.06 3.01
CA PHE A 219 5.05 -5.03 1.68
C PHE A 219 6.56 -5.28 1.72
N LEU A 220 7.25 -4.96 2.81
CA LEU A 220 8.61 -5.44 3.06
C LEU A 220 8.63 -6.98 3.17
N GLY A 221 7.58 -7.59 3.75
CA GLY A 221 7.37 -9.04 3.70
C GLY A 221 7.32 -9.59 2.27
N MET A 222 6.61 -8.91 1.36
CA MET A 222 6.64 -9.26 -0.07
C MET A 222 8.03 -9.11 -0.66
N MET A 223 8.68 -7.96 -0.44
CA MET A 223 10.03 -7.69 -0.96
C MET A 223 11.03 -8.77 -0.54
N TYR A 224 11.03 -9.13 0.74
CA TYR A 224 11.92 -10.15 1.29
C TYR A 224 11.74 -11.51 0.64
N TYR A 225 10.56 -11.83 0.10
CA TYR A 225 10.37 -13.07 -0.63
C TYR A 225 10.63 -12.91 -2.13
N PHE A 226 9.98 -11.96 -2.78
CA PHE A 226 9.92 -11.89 -4.24
C PHE A 226 11.21 -11.33 -4.87
N VAL A 227 11.91 -10.40 -4.22
CA VAL A 227 13.19 -9.89 -4.75
C VAL A 227 14.25 -10.99 -4.86
N PRO A 228 14.63 -11.70 -3.77
CA PRO A 228 15.63 -12.75 -3.88
C PRO A 228 15.15 -13.90 -4.77
N LYS A 229 13.85 -14.22 -4.74
CA LYS A 229 13.28 -15.32 -5.52
C LYS A 229 13.30 -15.04 -7.03
N GLN A 230 12.94 -13.82 -7.46
CA GLN A 230 12.99 -13.42 -8.86
C GLN A 230 14.43 -13.20 -9.33
N ALA A 231 15.28 -12.59 -8.49
CA ALA A 231 16.69 -12.37 -8.81
C ALA A 231 17.49 -13.68 -8.88
N GLY A 232 17.06 -14.74 -8.18
CA GLY A 232 17.84 -15.96 -8.00
C GLY A 232 19.11 -15.71 -7.19
N ARG A 233 19.02 -14.84 -6.17
CA ARG A 233 20.15 -14.41 -5.33
C ARG A 233 19.79 -14.60 -3.85
N PRO A 234 20.77 -14.92 -2.99
CA PRO A 234 20.57 -14.89 -1.54
C PRO A 234 20.33 -13.45 -1.08
N VAL A 235 19.56 -13.30 0.00
CA VAL A 235 19.38 -11.98 0.65
C VAL A 235 20.75 -11.46 1.10
N TYR A 236 21.00 -10.18 0.82
CA TYR A 236 22.30 -9.55 1.05
C TYR A 236 22.79 -9.64 2.50
N SER A 237 22.04 -9.11 3.47
CA SER A 237 22.49 -9.06 4.87
C SER A 237 21.40 -9.45 5.85
N TYR A 238 21.57 -10.63 6.47
CA TYR A 238 20.71 -11.09 7.55
C TYR A 238 20.84 -10.22 8.82
N ARG A 239 22.03 -9.69 9.11
CA ARG A 239 22.20 -8.77 10.26
C ARG A 239 21.41 -7.48 10.04
N LEU A 240 21.44 -6.94 8.82
CA LEU A 240 20.63 -5.78 8.46
C LEU A 240 19.14 -6.12 8.59
N SER A 241 18.72 -7.33 8.18
CA SER A 241 17.35 -7.83 8.38
C SER A 241 16.90 -7.80 9.85
N ILE A 242 17.78 -8.11 10.80
CA ILE A 242 17.44 -8.04 12.24
C ILE A 242 17.33 -6.57 12.68
N VAL A 243 18.36 -5.78 12.43
CA VAL A 243 18.45 -4.39 12.92
C VAL A 243 17.31 -3.55 12.36
N HIS A 244 17.11 -3.60 11.04
CA HIS A 244 16.08 -2.78 10.42
C HIS A 244 14.67 -3.25 10.78
N PHE A 245 14.43 -4.56 10.99
CA PHE A 245 13.12 -5.05 11.43
C PHE A 245 12.75 -4.49 12.80
N TRP A 246 13.60 -4.70 13.81
CA TRP A 246 13.29 -4.30 15.19
C TRP A 246 13.29 -2.80 15.39
N ALA A 247 14.20 -2.08 14.72
CA ALA A 247 14.21 -0.63 14.77
C ALA A 247 12.97 -0.06 14.06
N LEU A 248 12.61 -0.57 12.87
CA LEU A 248 11.42 -0.11 12.15
C LEU A 248 10.16 -0.35 12.98
N ILE A 249 9.95 -1.57 13.46
CA ILE A 249 8.71 -1.95 14.14
C ILE A 249 8.50 -1.23 15.47
N SER A 250 9.57 -0.85 16.15
CA SER A 250 9.50 -0.12 17.43
C SER A 250 9.37 1.39 17.22
N LEU A 251 10.02 1.95 16.20
CA LEU A 251 10.07 3.40 15.99
C LEU A 251 8.84 3.92 15.23
N TYR A 252 8.29 3.15 14.29
CA TYR A 252 7.16 3.60 13.45
C TYR A 252 5.95 4.03 14.28
N ILE A 253 5.71 3.33 15.40
CA ILE A 253 4.58 3.60 16.32
C ILE A 253 4.55 5.06 16.78
N TRP A 254 5.71 5.69 16.93
CA TRP A 254 5.84 7.05 17.48
C TRP A 254 5.65 8.16 16.46
N ALA A 255 5.64 7.85 15.17
CA ALA A 255 5.68 8.88 14.12
C ALA A 255 4.30 9.53 13.87
N GLY A 256 3.21 9.04 14.48
CA GLY A 256 1.87 9.62 14.32
C GLY A 256 1.77 11.15 14.45
N PRO A 257 2.36 11.80 15.47
CA PRO A 257 2.25 13.26 15.66
C PRO A 257 2.85 14.13 14.55
N HIS A 258 3.61 13.57 13.59
CA HIS A 258 4.12 14.35 12.46
C HIS A 258 3.02 14.83 11.50
N HIS A 259 1.82 14.26 11.62
CA HIS A 259 0.61 14.72 10.92
C HIS A 259 -0.05 15.91 11.61
N LEU A 260 0.43 16.29 12.81
CA LEU A 260 -0.24 17.21 13.72
C LEU A 260 0.68 18.36 14.14
N HIS A 261 1.67 18.70 13.33
CA HIS A 261 2.55 19.83 13.58
C HIS A 261 1.81 21.17 13.48
N TYR A 262 2.10 22.07 14.42
CA TYR A 262 1.45 23.38 14.55
C TYR A 262 -0.08 23.31 14.62
N THR A 263 -0.61 22.22 15.20
CA THR A 263 -2.03 22.05 15.53
C THR A 263 -2.28 22.24 17.02
N ALA A 264 -3.51 22.00 17.47
CA ALA A 264 -3.87 21.99 18.89
C ALA A 264 -3.25 20.82 19.70
N LEU A 265 -2.55 19.88 19.06
CA LEU A 265 -1.82 18.82 19.77
C LEU A 265 -0.67 19.43 20.60
N PRO A 266 -0.44 19.00 21.85
CA PRO A 266 0.65 19.52 22.68
C PRO A 266 2.03 19.44 22.01
N ASP A 267 2.85 20.48 22.19
CA ASP A 267 4.14 20.63 21.53
C ASP A 267 5.12 19.47 21.80
N TRP A 268 5.09 18.90 23.01
CA TRP A 268 5.94 17.77 23.37
C TRP A 268 5.65 16.54 22.50
N ALA A 269 4.36 16.28 22.21
CA ALA A 269 3.94 15.15 21.41
C ALA A 269 4.33 15.37 19.94
N GLN A 270 4.16 16.59 19.44
CA GLN A 270 4.63 16.97 18.10
C GLN A 270 6.15 16.76 17.97
N SER A 271 6.95 17.25 18.93
CA SER A 271 8.41 17.11 18.90
C SER A 271 8.85 15.66 18.97
N LEU A 272 8.16 14.82 19.76
CA LEU A 272 8.41 13.38 19.82
C LEU A 272 8.17 12.70 18.46
N GLY A 273 7.05 13.04 17.81
CA GLY A 273 6.75 12.54 16.47
C GLY A 273 7.79 12.94 15.42
N MET A 274 8.24 14.21 15.45
CA MET A 274 9.32 14.68 14.57
C MET A 274 10.63 13.91 14.81
N VAL A 275 11.10 13.82 16.06
CA VAL A 275 12.37 13.15 16.38
C VAL A 275 12.34 11.68 15.98
N MET A 276 11.26 10.97 16.29
CA MET A 276 11.15 9.56 15.96
C MET A 276 11.02 9.33 14.45
N SER A 277 10.34 10.22 13.72
CA SER A 277 10.27 10.18 12.25
C SER A 277 11.63 10.40 11.59
N LEU A 278 12.46 11.29 12.15
CA LEU A 278 13.84 11.47 11.68
C LEU A 278 14.70 10.23 11.91
N ILE A 279 14.58 9.58 13.07
CA ILE A 279 15.30 8.34 13.36
C ILE A 279 14.80 7.21 12.45
N LEU A 280 13.50 7.17 12.14
CA LEU A 280 12.84 6.17 11.31
C LEU A 280 13.40 6.08 9.88
N PHE A 281 14.06 7.14 9.39
CA PHE A 281 14.80 7.15 8.14
C PHE A 281 15.76 5.95 8.03
N VAL A 282 16.58 5.72 9.06
CA VAL A 282 17.67 4.72 9.05
C VAL A 282 17.14 3.29 8.87
N PRO A 283 16.20 2.79 9.70
CA PRO A 283 15.69 1.43 9.53
C PRO A 283 14.81 1.29 8.28
N SER A 284 14.14 2.35 7.84
CA SER A 284 13.39 2.33 6.58
C SER A 284 14.33 2.07 5.40
N TRP A 285 15.43 2.83 5.29
CA TRP A 285 16.46 2.62 4.28
C TRP A 285 17.20 1.30 4.41
N GLY A 286 17.31 0.74 5.61
CA GLY A 286 17.78 -0.63 5.81
C GLY A 286 17.00 -1.65 4.97
N GLY A 287 15.69 -1.47 4.81
CA GLY A 287 14.87 -2.28 3.91
C GLY A 287 15.23 -2.10 2.44
N MET A 288 15.37 -0.86 1.98
CA MET A 288 15.77 -0.54 0.60
C MET A 288 17.14 -1.14 0.28
N ILE A 289 18.13 -0.89 1.13
CA ILE A 289 19.51 -1.34 0.96
C ILE A 289 19.54 -2.87 0.88
N ASN A 290 18.83 -3.57 1.78
CA ASN A 290 18.84 -5.03 1.76
C ASN A 290 18.20 -5.60 0.49
N GLY A 291 17.11 -4.97 0.02
CA GLY A 291 16.46 -5.36 -1.23
C GLY A 291 17.32 -5.07 -2.48
N ILE A 292 17.87 -3.86 -2.60
CA ILE A 292 18.69 -3.45 -3.75
C ILE A 292 20.01 -4.24 -3.79
N MET A 293 20.71 -4.36 -2.67
CA MET A 293 22.00 -5.06 -2.62
C MET A 293 21.87 -6.56 -2.82
N THR A 294 20.68 -7.14 -2.60
CA THR A 294 20.37 -8.54 -2.99
C THR A 294 20.50 -8.73 -4.51
N LEU A 295 20.35 -7.67 -5.30
CA LEU A 295 20.56 -7.71 -6.75
C LEU A 295 22.04 -7.58 -7.17
N SER A 296 22.97 -7.35 -6.24
CA SER A 296 24.38 -7.21 -6.59
C SER A 296 24.89 -8.42 -7.40
N GLY A 297 25.53 -8.15 -8.54
CA GLY A 297 25.93 -9.17 -9.52
C GLY A 297 24.79 -9.71 -10.42
N ALA A 298 23.54 -9.33 -10.22
CA ALA A 298 22.38 -9.68 -11.07
C ALA A 298 21.74 -8.47 -11.77
N TRP A 299 22.37 -7.29 -11.72
CA TRP A 299 21.90 -6.07 -12.40
C TRP A 299 21.61 -6.26 -13.90
N HIS A 300 22.37 -7.13 -14.57
CA HIS A 300 22.16 -7.45 -15.98
C HIS A 300 20.75 -7.99 -16.27
N LYS A 301 20.09 -8.63 -15.29
CA LYS A 301 18.73 -9.16 -15.40
C LYS A 301 17.68 -8.08 -15.61
N LEU A 302 17.94 -6.86 -15.14
CA LEU A 302 17.05 -5.72 -15.37
C LEU A 302 16.90 -5.39 -16.86
N ARG A 303 17.77 -5.87 -17.75
CA ARG A 303 17.64 -5.63 -19.20
C ARG A 303 16.56 -6.49 -19.86
N TYR A 304 16.22 -7.65 -19.29
CA TYR A 304 15.32 -8.62 -19.92
C TYR A 304 14.19 -9.11 -19.01
N ASP A 305 14.27 -8.91 -17.69
CA ASP A 305 13.23 -9.30 -16.74
C ASP A 305 12.46 -8.06 -16.23
N PRO A 306 11.29 -7.75 -16.81
CA PRO A 306 10.49 -6.61 -16.38
C PRO A 306 9.78 -6.84 -15.03
N ILE A 307 9.62 -8.08 -14.56
CA ILE A 307 9.10 -8.34 -13.20
C ILE A 307 10.11 -7.81 -12.18
N LEU A 308 11.40 -8.09 -12.41
CA LEU A 308 12.47 -7.58 -11.58
C LEU A 308 12.61 -6.05 -11.67
N ARG A 309 12.32 -5.44 -12.83
CA ARG A 309 12.21 -3.96 -12.93
C ARG A 309 11.19 -3.39 -11.97
N PHE A 310 9.98 -3.95 -11.93
CA PHE A 310 8.93 -3.54 -10.98
C PHE A 310 9.43 -3.62 -9.54
N LEU A 311 10.02 -4.75 -9.13
CA LEU A 311 10.49 -4.96 -7.76
C LEU A 311 11.65 -4.05 -7.33
N ILE A 312 12.49 -3.62 -8.27
CA ILE A 312 13.65 -2.77 -7.97
C ILE A 312 13.29 -1.29 -8.01
N VAL A 313 12.51 -0.88 -9.02
CA VAL A 313 11.97 0.49 -9.05
C VAL A 313 11.03 0.73 -7.87
N SER A 314 10.30 -0.29 -7.41
CA SER A 314 9.52 -0.17 -6.18
C SER A 314 10.39 0.19 -4.98
N LEU A 315 11.56 -0.43 -4.85
CA LEU A 315 12.49 -0.13 -3.78
C LEU A 315 13.09 1.28 -3.89
N SER A 316 13.31 1.78 -5.10
CA SER A 316 13.74 3.17 -5.33
C SER A 316 12.69 4.17 -4.84
N PHE A 317 11.42 3.99 -5.19
CA PHE A 317 10.33 4.84 -4.71
C PHE A 317 10.09 4.69 -3.20
N TYR A 318 10.26 3.48 -2.65
CA TYR A 318 10.22 3.26 -1.21
C TYR A 318 11.32 4.05 -0.49
N GLY A 319 12.57 4.00 -0.96
CA GLY A 319 13.66 4.78 -0.38
C GLY A 319 13.44 6.28 -0.50
N MET A 320 12.93 6.72 -1.66
CA MET A 320 12.57 8.11 -1.92
C MET A 320 11.48 8.61 -0.96
N SER A 321 10.35 7.90 -0.85
CA SER A 321 9.24 8.30 0.03
C SER A 321 9.61 8.18 1.50
N THR A 322 10.41 7.18 1.90
CA THR A 322 10.90 7.04 3.28
C THR A 322 12.10 7.95 3.61
N PHE A 323 12.57 8.73 2.64
CA PHE A 323 13.41 9.90 2.88
C PHE A 323 12.56 11.18 2.95
N GLU A 324 11.65 11.36 2.00
CA GLU A 324 10.73 12.50 1.94
C GLU A 324 9.87 12.61 3.21
N GLY A 325 9.33 11.50 3.72
CA GLY A 325 8.51 11.48 4.94
C GLY A 325 9.24 12.08 6.16
N PRO A 326 10.44 11.58 6.52
CA PRO A 326 11.27 12.20 7.55
C PRO A 326 11.54 13.70 7.31
N MET A 327 11.79 14.12 6.06
CA MET A 327 11.97 15.54 5.76
C MET A 327 10.70 16.35 6.02
N MET A 328 9.53 15.85 5.61
CA MET A 328 8.23 16.48 5.85
C MET A 328 7.79 16.41 7.33
N SER A 329 8.40 15.55 8.13
CA SER A 329 8.19 15.48 9.59
C SER A 329 8.98 16.54 10.37
N ILE A 330 9.89 17.27 9.71
CA ILE A 330 10.55 18.42 10.33
C ILE A 330 9.52 19.55 10.40
N LYS A 331 9.23 20.06 11.62
CA LYS A 331 8.23 21.11 11.85
C LYS A 331 8.31 22.23 10.80
N THR A 332 9.49 22.80 10.54
CA THR A 332 9.68 23.89 9.55
C THR A 332 9.32 23.50 8.12
N VAL A 333 9.59 22.25 7.70
CA VAL A 333 9.19 21.76 6.38
C VAL A 333 7.68 21.51 6.36
N ASN A 334 7.15 20.92 7.43
CA ASN A 334 5.72 20.67 7.59
C ASN A 334 4.89 21.97 7.54
N ALA A 335 5.41 23.07 8.09
CA ALA A 335 4.78 24.38 8.02
C ALA A 335 4.55 24.88 6.58
N LEU A 336 5.22 24.29 5.58
CA LEU A 336 4.99 24.53 4.16
C LEU A 336 4.24 23.38 3.48
N SER A 337 4.51 22.13 3.85
CA SER A 337 3.92 20.97 3.18
C SER A 337 2.52 20.59 3.66
N HIS A 338 2.16 20.93 4.91
CA HIS A 338 0.88 20.58 5.52
C HIS A 338 -0.29 21.23 4.78
N TYR A 339 -1.39 20.48 4.62
CA TYR A 339 -2.57 20.84 3.82
C TYR A 339 -2.35 21.11 2.32
N THR A 340 -1.11 21.06 1.82
CA THR A 340 -0.82 21.22 0.39
C THR A 340 -0.87 19.89 -0.36
N ASP A 341 -0.90 19.98 -1.68
CA ASP A 341 -0.75 18.83 -2.59
C ASP A 341 0.58 18.09 -2.42
N TRP A 342 1.57 18.63 -1.72
CA TRP A 342 2.82 17.92 -1.44
C TRP A 342 2.53 16.64 -0.63
N THR A 343 1.63 16.70 0.35
CA THR A 343 1.18 15.50 1.07
C THR A 343 0.60 14.45 0.12
N ILE A 344 -0.15 14.87 -0.90
CA ILE A 344 -0.74 13.96 -1.89
C ILE A 344 0.36 13.36 -2.80
N GLY A 345 1.36 14.17 -3.16
CA GLY A 345 2.55 13.72 -3.88
C GLY A 345 3.35 12.67 -3.11
N HIS A 346 3.59 12.91 -1.82
CA HIS A 346 4.23 11.97 -0.91
C HIS A 346 3.44 10.65 -0.77
N VAL A 347 2.12 10.75 -0.59
CA VAL A 347 1.25 9.58 -0.51
C VAL A 347 1.35 8.76 -1.80
N HIS A 348 1.31 9.39 -2.97
CA HIS A 348 1.33 8.67 -4.25
C HIS A 348 2.73 8.22 -4.68
N SER A 349 3.80 8.85 -4.18
CA SER A 349 5.17 8.33 -4.33
C SER A 349 5.31 6.98 -3.65
N GLY A 350 4.79 6.84 -2.43
CA GLY A 350 4.70 5.57 -1.72
C GLY A 350 3.65 4.61 -2.30
N ALA A 351 2.45 5.09 -2.60
CA ALA A 351 1.34 4.23 -3.02
C ALA A 351 1.51 3.67 -4.43
N LEU A 352 1.80 4.53 -5.42
CA LEU A 352 2.00 4.08 -6.79
C LEU A 352 3.42 3.53 -6.98
N GLY A 353 4.42 4.28 -6.50
CA GLY A 353 5.83 3.96 -6.70
C GLY A 353 6.31 2.76 -5.90
N TRP A 354 5.90 2.60 -4.64
CA TRP A 354 6.31 1.46 -3.81
C TRP A 354 5.25 0.35 -3.76
N VAL A 355 4.10 0.61 -3.14
CA VAL A 355 3.07 -0.39 -2.83
C VAL A 355 2.56 -1.06 -4.10
N ALA A 356 2.12 -0.28 -5.08
CA ALA A 356 1.57 -0.83 -6.31
C ALA A 356 2.63 -1.56 -7.13
N MET A 357 3.81 -0.98 -7.33
CA MET A 357 4.89 -1.63 -8.09
C MET A 357 5.33 -2.97 -7.49
N VAL A 358 5.55 -3.05 -6.16
CA VAL A 358 5.98 -4.31 -5.53
C VAL A 358 4.87 -5.35 -5.57
N SER A 359 3.60 -4.93 -5.44
CA SER A 359 2.43 -5.80 -5.61
C SER A 359 2.36 -6.36 -7.02
N ILE A 360 2.48 -5.49 -8.03
CA ILE A 360 2.42 -5.86 -9.45
C ILE A 360 3.53 -6.85 -9.79
N GLY A 361 4.77 -6.55 -9.38
CA GLY A 361 5.90 -7.48 -9.55
C GLY A 361 5.67 -8.82 -8.86
N SER A 362 5.17 -8.81 -7.63
CA SER A 362 4.84 -10.04 -6.89
C SER A 362 3.74 -10.83 -7.61
N VAL A 363 2.65 -10.19 -8.01
CA VAL A 363 1.53 -10.85 -8.71
C VAL A 363 1.97 -11.43 -10.06
N TYR A 364 2.80 -10.73 -10.83
CA TYR A 364 3.37 -11.28 -12.07
C TYR A 364 4.25 -12.51 -11.81
N HIS A 365 4.96 -12.57 -10.67
CA HIS A 365 5.70 -13.77 -10.27
C HIS A 365 4.78 -14.90 -9.82
N LEU A 366 3.71 -14.58 -9.08
CA LEU A 366 2.77 -15.55 -8.51
C LEU A 366 1.94 -16.27 -9.56
N ILE A 367 1.35 -15.53 -10.52
CA ILE A 367 0.33 -16.07 -11.44
C ILE A 367 0.81 -17.33 -12.17
N PRO A 368 1.98 -17.38 -12.83
CA PRO A 368 2.37 -18.58 -13.56
C PRO A 368 2.47 -19.81 -12.65
N ASN A 369 3.09 -19.64 -11.48
CA ASN A 369 3.22 -20.70 -10.48
C ASN A 369 1.88 -21.20 -9.95
N LEU A 370 0.93 -20.29 -9.71
CA LEU A 370 -0.39 -20.64 -9.19
C LEU A 370 -1.24 -21.38 -10.22
N PHE A 371 -1.09 -21.07 -11.51
CA PHE A 371 -1.92 -21.61 -12.59
C PHE A 371 -1.20 -22.68 -13.44
N GLY A 372 -0.03 -23.16 -12.98
CA GLY A 372 0.70 -24.25 -13.63
C GLY A 372 1.28 -23.87 -15.00
N GLN A 373 1.78 -22.64 -15.10
CA GLN A 373 2.45 -22.10 -16.29
C GLN A 373 3.91 -21.78 -15.96
N GLY A 374 4.79 -21.89 -16.96
CA GLY A 374 6.22 -21.56 -16.81
C GLY A 374 6.51 -20.06 -16.84
N ARG A 375 5.60 -19.26 -17.42
CA ARG A 375 5.71 -17.80 -17.50
C ARG A 375 4.34 -17.14 -17.70
N MET A 376 4.32 -15.81 -17.61
CA MET A 376 3.19 -15.00 -18.06
C MET A 376 3.02 -15.07 -19.58
N TYR A 377 1.80 -14.86 -20.07
CA TYR A 377 1.44 -14.91 -21.49
C TYR A 377 2.33 -14.03 -22.37
N SER A 378 2.56 -12.77 -21.98
CA SER A 378 3.48 -11.87 -22.69
C SER A 378 4.37 -11.07 -21.75
N VAL A 379 5.69 -11.25 -21.89
CA VAL A 379 6.71 -10.46 -21.19
C VAL A 379 6.76 -9.02 -21.70
N SER A 380 6.48 -8.80 -22.99
CA SER A 380 6.43 -7.46 -23.60
C SER A 380 5.29 -6.61 -22.99
N LEU A 381 4.15 -7.23 -22.66
CA LEU A 381 3.07 -6.53 -21.96
C LEU A 381 3.45 -6.15 -20.53
N ILE A 382 4.24 -6.97 -19.82
CA ILE A 382 4.77 -6.61 -18.50
C ILE A 382 5.70 -5.40 -18.63
N ASN A 383 6.56 -5.37 -19.66
CA ASN A 383 7.44 -4.23 -19.90
C ASN A 383 6.67 -2.95 -20.25
N THR A 384 5.61 -3.06 -21.07
CA THR A 384 4.76 -1.92 -21.42
C THR A 384 4.05 -1.39 -20.18
N HIS A 385 3.50 -2.28 -19.35
CA HIS A 385 2.92 -1.93 -18.06
C HIS A 385 3.95 -1.23 -17.16
N PHE A 386 5.18 -1.75 -17.07
CA PHE A 386 6.24 -1.12 -16.29
C PHE A 386 6.48 0.34 -16.68
N TRP A 387 6.54 0.64 -17.99
CA TRP A 387 6.75 2.01 -18.46
C TRP A 387 5.55 2.91 -18.22
N LEU A 388 4.33 2.43 -18.49
CA LEU A 388 3.10 3.17 -18.20
C LEU A 388 2.99 3.52 -16.71
N ALA A 389 3.21 2.53 -15.84
CA ALA A 389 3.18 2.74 -14.40
C ALA A 389 4.28 3.72 -13.95
N THR A 390 5.50 3.57 -14.46
CA THR A 390 6.64 4.44 -14.09
C THR A 390 6.41 5.89 -14.53
N VAL A 391 6.06 6.11 -15.80
CA VAL A 391 5.76 7.45 -16.34
C VAL A 391 4.57 8.06 -15.61
N GLY A 392 3.51 7.28 -15.38
CA GLY A 392 2.33 7.70 -14.62
C GLY A 392 2.69 8.18 -13.22
N THR A 393 3.47 7.39 -12.47
CA THR A 393 3.95 7.75 -11.12
C THR A 393 4.80 9.02 -11.14
N VAL A 394 5.75 9.15 -12.07
CA VAL A 394 6.62 10.34 -12.13
C VAL A 394 5.83 11.61 -12.46
N LEU A 395 4.92 11.56 -13.45
CA LEU A 395 4.03 12.68 -13.77
C LEU A 395 3.21 13.10 -12.55
N TYR A 396 2.65 12.13 -11.84
CA TYR A 396 1.87 12.37 -10.62
C TYR A 396 2.70 13.09 -9.57
N ILE A 397 3.86 12.55 -9.19
CA ILE A 397 4.71 13.09 -8.11
C ILE A 397 5.20 14.49 -8.45
N VAL A 398 5.75 14.69 -9.66
CA VAL A 398 6.31 15.99 -10.07
C VAL A 398 5.22 17.07 -10.06
N SER A 399 4.02 16.77 -10.57
CA SER A 399 2.91 17.74 -10.55
C SER A 399 2.49 18.12 -9.13
N MET A 400 2.44 17.16 -8.21
CA MET A 400 2.03 17.39 -6.82
C MET A 400 3.10 18.10 -5.99
N TRP A 401 4.38 17.87 -6.27
CA TRP A 401 5.45 18.66 -5.66
C TRP A 401 5.39 20.12 -6.08
N ILE A 402 5.24 20.39 -7.38
CA ILE A 402 5.17 21.76 -7.87
C ILE A 402 3.92 22.44 -7.30
N SER A 403 2.75 21.80 -7.39
CA SER A 403 1.50 22.32 -6.81
C SER A 403 1.63 22.57 -5.31
N GLY A 404 2.19 21.60 -4.57
CA GLY A 404 2.27 21.66 -3.12
C GLY A 404 3.21 22.76 -2.61
N VAL A 405 4.42 22.85 -3.18
CA VAL A 405 5.37 23.91 -2.83
C VAL A 405 4.79 25.29 -3.20
N MET A 406 4.18 25.40 -4.38
CA MET A 406 3.54 26.62 -4.82
C MET A 406 2.39 27.04 -3.90
N GLN A 407 1.48 26.13 -3.53
CA GLN A 407 0.40 26.39 -2.57
C GLN A 407 0.96 26.88 -1.23
N GLY A 408 1.92 26.14 -0.67
CA GLY A 408 2.54 26.49 0.60
C GLY A 408 3.24 27.85 0.58
N LEU A 409 3.87 28.23 -0.53
CA LEU A 409 4.47 29.56 -0.73
C LEU A 409 3.42 30.65 -0.90
N MET A 410 2.39 30.43 -1.72
CA MET A 410 1.33 31.42 -1.97
C MET A 410 0.51 31.71 -0.73
N TRP A 411 0.15 30.69 0.06
CA TRP A 411 -0.67 30.85 1.27
C TRP A 411 0.05 31.61 2.39
N ARG A 412 1.38 31.59 2.41
CA ARG A 412 2.18 32.29 3.42
C ARG A 412 2.86 33.56 2.88
N ALA A 413 2.61 33.92 1.62
CA ALA A 413 3.22 35.09 1.01
C ALA A 413 2.65 36.37 1.63
N VAL A 414 3.55 37.25 2.02
CA VAL A 414 3.23 38.54 2.65
C VAL A 414 3.96 39.62 1.88
N ASN A 415 3.26 40.71 1.58
CA ASN A 415 3.82 41.91 0.97
C ASN A 415 4.72 42.66 1.97
N ASP A 416 5.50 43.61 1.47
CA ASP A 416 6.38 44.44 2.32
C ASP A 416 5.61 45.23 3.40
N ASP A 417 4.30 45.44 3.21
CA ASP A 417 3.40 46.13 4.15
C ASP A 417 2.72 45.20 5.19
N GLY A 418 3.01 43.89 5.14
CA GLY A 418 2.44 42.91 6.07
C GLY A 418 1.09 42.30 5.63
N THR A 419 0.52 42.72 4.50
CA THR A 419 -0.72 42.12 3.95
C THR A 419 -0.46 40.81 3.20
N LEU A 420 -1.43 39.90 3.16
CA LEU A 420 -1.31 38.65 2.39
C LEU A 420 -1.26 38.95 0.88
N THR A 421 -0.25 38.41 0.19
CA THR A 421 -0.02 38.68 -1.24
C THR A 421 -1.08 38.05 -2.14
N TYR A 422 -1.52 36.83 -1.83
CA TYR A 422 -2.45 36.06 -2.66
C TYR A 422 -3.72 35.71 -1.89
N SER A 423 -4.85 35.80 -2.57
CA SER A 423 -6.09 35.16 -2.16
C SER A 423 -5.98 33.63 -2.31
N PHE A 424 -6.82 32.90 -1.57
CA PHE A 424 -6.90 31.44 -1.71
C PHE A 424 -7.33 31.01 -3.13
N VAL A 425 -8.19 31.80 -3.78
CA VAL A 425 -8.70 31.48 -5.13
C VAL A 425 -7.59 31.59 -6.18
N GLU A 426 -6.67 32.54 -6.04
CA GLU A 426 -5.50 32.62 -6.94
C GLU A 426 -4.59 31.40 -6.81
N ALA A 427 -4.35 30.94 -5.57
CA ALA A 427 -3.60 29.71 -5.33
C ALA A 427 -4.31 28.48 -5.92
N LEU A 428 -5.64 28.40 -5.80
CA LEU A 428 -6.45 27.32 -6.40
C LEU A 428 -6.37 27.33 -7.93
N GLN A 429 -6.50 28.50 -8.56
CA GLN A 429 -6.39 28.64 -10.02
C GLN A 429 -5.00 28.26 -10.51
N ALA A 430 -3.95 28.64 -9.79
CA ALA A 430 -2.58 28.27 -10.09
C ALA A 430 -2.34 26.74 -10.03
N SER A 431 -3.14 26.00 -9.25
CA SER A 431 -3.03 24.54 -9.14
C SER A 431 -3.63 23.75 -10.32
N TYR A 432 -4.48 24.35 -11.16
CA TYR A 432 -5.22 23.63 -12.22
C TYR A 432 -4.34 22.90 -13.24
N PRO A 433 -3.23 23.49 -13.75
CA PRO A 433 -2.33 22.77 -14.65
C PRO A 433 -1.77 21.48 -14.02
N PHE A 434 -1.47 21.52 -12.72
CA PHE A 434 -0.92 20.36 -12.00
C PHE A 434 -1.99 19.30 -11.71
N TYR A 435 -3.24 19.71 -11.49
CA TYR A 435 -4.36 18.77 -11.41
C TYR A 435 -4.55 17.98 -12.71
N PHE A 436 -4.39 18.65 -13.87
CA PHE A 436 -4.45 17.97 -15.16
C PHE A 436 -3.30 16.97 -15.36
N VAL A 437 -2.07 17.35 -15.02
CA VAL A 437 -0.91 16.44 -15.11
C VAL A 437 -1.07 15.23 -14.18
N ARG A 438 -1.58 15.45 -12.95
CA ARG A 438 -1.92 14.37 -12.02
C ARG A 438 -2.95 13.41 -12.60
N PHE A 439 -4.05 13.93 -13.16
CA PHE A 439 -5.08 13.14 -13.82
C PHE A 439 -4.49 12.30 -14.96
N LEU A 440 -3.65 12.90 -15.80
CA LEU A 440 -2.97 12.21 -16.89
C LEU A 440 -2.05 11.10 -16.36
N GLY A 441 -1.24 11.37 -15.34
CA GLY A 441 -0.39 10.37 -14.69
C GLY A 441 -1.19 9.18 -14.15
N GLY A 442 -2.34 9.45 -13.52
CA GLY A 442 -3.29 8.42 -13.08
C GLY A 442 -3.84 7.58 -14.24
N CYS A 443 -4.19 8.21 -15.37
CA CYS A 443 -4.68 7.50 -16.56
C CYS A 443 -3.65 6.50 -17.12
N PHE A 444 -2.37 6.90 -17.17
CA PHE A 444 -1.28 6.01 -17.57
C PHE A 444 -1.19 4.80 -16.65
N PHE A 445 -1.30 5.01 -15.33
CA PHE A 445 -1.24 3.93 -14.36
C PHE A 445 -2.42 2.95 -14.50
N VAL A 446 -3.66 3.47 -14.65
CA VAL A 446 -4.86 2.64 -14.86
C VAL A 446 -4.77 1.85 -16.16
N LEU A 447 -4.27 2.46 -17.25
CA LEU A 447 -4.03 1.75 -18.50
C LEU A 447 -3.04 0.58 -18.31
N GLY A 448 -1.99 0.78 -17.51
CA GLY A 448 -1.08 -0.27 -17.09
C GLY A 448 -1.79 -1.43 -16.38
N MET A 449 -2.68 -1.12 -15.43
CA MET A 449 -3.46 -2.14 -14.72
C MET A 449 -4.43 -2.89 -15.64
N LEU A 450 -5.01 -2.25 -16.65
CA LEU A 450 -5.82 -2.92 -17.66
C LEU A 450 -4.98 -3.90 -18.51
N LEU A 451 -3.75 -3.52 -18.88
CA LEU A 451 -2.82 -4.43 -19.54
C LEU A 451 -2.43 -5.61 -18.65
N MET A 452 -2.27 -5.39 -17.34
CA MET A 452 -2.04 -6.45 -16.37
C MET A 452 -3.21 -7.43 -16.32
N ALA A 453 -4.44 -6.92 -16.24
CA ALA A 453 -5.66 -7.74 -16.27
C ALA A 453 -5.72 -8.62 -17.52
N TYR A 454 -5.49 -8.03 -18.69
CA TYR A 454 -5.48 -8.77 -19.94
C TYR A 454 -4.39 -9.86 -19.97
N ASN A 455 -3.17 -9.52 -19.57
CA ASN A 455 -2.04 -10.47 -19.54
C ASN A 455 -2.29 -11.61 -18.53
N ALA A 456 -2.85 -11.29 -17.36
CA ALA A 456 -3.24 -12.27 -16.35
C ALA A 456 -4.35 -13.19 -16.86
N TYR A 457 -5.42 -12.63 -17.44
CA TYR A 457 -6.52 -13.40 -18.04
C TYR A 457 -6.00 -14.41 -19.06
N ARG A 458 -5.19 -13.95 -20.03
CA ARG A 458 -4.60 -14.80 -21.06
C ARG A 458 -3.69 -15.91 -20.49
N THR A 459 -3.02 -15.65 -19.37
CA THR A 459 -2.18 -16.65 -18.68
C THR A 459 -3.02 -17.69 -17.94
N ILE A 460 -4.09 -17.25 -17.26
CA ILE A 460 -4.99 -18.10 -16.48
C ILE A 460 -5.80 -19.03 -17.39
N THR A 461 -6.24 -18.55 -18.55
CA THR A 461 -7.05 -19.34 -19.50
C THR A 461 -6.21 -20.15 -20.49
N ALA A 462 -4.89 -20.02 -20.48
CA ALA A 462 -4.02 -20.81 -21.35
C ALA A 462 -4.08 -22.30 -20.96
N PRO A 463 -3.97 -23.23 -21.93
CA PRO A 463 -3.83 -24.65 -21.63
C PRO A 463 -2.67 -24.88 -20.65
N LYS A 464 -2.85 -25.74 -19.64
CA LYS A 464 -1.84 -25.99 -18.60
C LYS A 464 -0.51 -26.38 -19.23
N GLY A 465 0.58 -25.73 -18.80
CA GLY A 465 1.93 -25.98 -19.30
C GLY A 465 2.23 -25.44 -20.70
N SER A 466 1.28 -24.83 -21.41
CA SER A 466 1.51 -24.31 -22.77
C SER A 466 2.45 -23.10 -22.83
N LEU A 467 2.59 -22.37 -21.72
CA LEU A 467 3.48 -21.21 -21.62
C LEU A 467 4.80 -21.65 -21.01
N GLU A 468 5.71 -22.15 -21.84
CA GLU A 468 7.04 -22.58 -21.42
C GLU A 468 7.92 -21.41 -20.95
N PRO A 469 8.83 -21.61 -19.98
CA PRO A 469 9.78 -20.58 -19.56
C PRO A 469 10.59 -20.05 -20.75
N VAL A 470 10.79 -18.74 -20.82
CA VAL A 470 11.71 -18.17 -21.83
C VAL A 470 13.14 -18.53 -21.41
N ALA A 471 13.93 -19.11 -22.32
CA ALA A 471 15.35 -19.33 -22.09
C ALA A 471 16.03 -18.00 -21.73
N GLN A 472 16.72 -17.95 -20.59
CA GLN A 472 17.47 -16.75 -20.23
C GLN A 472 18.66 -16.61 -21.19
N PRO A 473 18.87 -15.44 -21.83
CA PRO A 473 20.07 -15.22 -22.61
C PRO A 473 21.28 -15.34 -21.68
N ALA A 474 22.32 -16.05 -22.16
CA ALA A 474 23.53 -16.40 -21.43
C ALA A 474 24.27 -15.19 -20.85
#